data_AF-C5Z8N2-F1
#
_entry.id   AF-C5Z8N2-F1
#
_cell.length_a   1.000
_cell.length_b   1.000
_cell.length_c   1.000
_cell.angle_alpha   90.00
_cell.angle_beta   90.00
_cell.angle_gamma   90.00
#
_symmetry.space_group_name_H-M   'P 1'
#
loop_
_entity.id
_entity.type
_entity.pdbx_description
1 polymer ?
#
loop_
_entity_poly.entity_id
_entity_poly.type
_entity_poly.pdbx_seq_one_letter_code
_entity_poly.pdbx_strand_id
1 'polypeptide(L)'
;MYKSELHALCSKKHCPKPEFVHTCEGPVHSPVFTATVTLNEKKFCAGEGTPSKKEVDNLAARAALLSLADSSKPFESKTDFKTQLSVYAQKLGKVPPLYKLIQEGPAHAPRFNAEVTIDGQTFGRPELLYYKLKDAEAAAAEVALDLLPPIPPQESTIPSLSYKNFIQEIAQKEGILLPVYNTVPTNKEYSTAYKSSVQIKCEIFEGEPRTSKKQAEMNAAKIAYHHLALLELDGDDNERPDH
;
A
#
# COMPACT_ATOMS: atom_id res chain seq x y z
N MET A 1 -5.96 3.57 -31.46
CA MET A 1 -6.42 4.93 -31.08
C MET A 1 -5.50 5.60 -30.04
N TYR A 2 -4.48 4.94 -29.49
CA TYR A 2 -3.61 5.54 -28.46
C TYR A 2 -2.53 6.48 -29.00
N LYS A 3 -2.09 6.29 -30.25
CA LYS A 3 -1.09 7.16 -30.91
C LYS A 3 -1.58 8.62 -31.04
N SER A 4 -2.82 8.80 -31.47
CA SER A 4 -3.45 10.12 -31.63
C SER A 4 -3.68 10.81 -30.29
N GLU A 5 -4.13 10.04 -29.28
CA GLU A 5 -4.30 10.54 -27.90
C GLU A 5 -2.97 10.99 -27.28
N LEU A 6 -1.91 10.20 -27.45
CA LEU A 6 -0.59 10.55 -26.96
C LEU A 6 -0.07 11.84 -27.62
N HIS A 7 -0.26 11.99 -28.93
CA HIS A 7 0.08 13.23 -29.64
C HIS A 7 -0.73 14.43 -29.13
N ALA A 8 -2.05 14.29 -28.96
CA ALA A 8 -2.91 15.35 -28.46
C ALA A 8 -2.54 15.77 -27.02
N LEU A 9 -2.18 14.80 -26.18
CA LEU A 9 -1.74 15.04 -24.81
C LEU A 9 -0.40 15.79 -24.75
N CYS A 10 0.57 15.41 -25.58
CA CYS A 10 1.85 16.11 -25.66
C CYS A 10 1.68 17.58 -26.10
N SER A 11 0.83 17.82 -27.10
CA SER A 11 0.48 19.18 -27.55
C SER A 11 -0.17 20.01 -26.43
N LYS A 12 -1.09 19.41 -25.65
CA LYS A 12 -1.75 20.08 -24.52
C LYS A 12 -0.81 20.36 -23.35
N LYS A 13 0.17 19.48 -23.11
CA LYS A 13 1.09 19.52 -21.96
C LYS A 13 2.42 20.22 -22.26
N HIS A 14 2.60 20.80 -23.46
CA HIS A 14 3.86 21.41 -23.92
C HIS A 14 5.07 20.45 -23.80
N CYS A 15 4.85 19.14 -24.02
CA CYS A 15 5.93 18.17 -24.05
C CYS A 15 6.57 18.09 -25.45
N PRO A 16 7.86 17.74 -25.56
CA PRO A 16 8.48 17.43 -26.84
C PRO A 16 7.72 16.32 -27.58
N LYS A 17 7.78 16.36 -28.91
CA LYS A 17 7.07 15.43 -29.78
C LYS A 17 7.54 13.97 -29.51
N PRO A 18 6.63 13.00 -29.31
CA PRO A 18 7.03 11.60 -29.15
C PRO A 18 7.75 11.09 -30.39
N GLU A 19 8.90 10.44 -30.17
CA GLU A 19 9.67 9.79 -31.22
C GLU A 19 9.43 8.28 -31.20
N PHE A 20 8.98 7.74 -32.33
CA PHE A 20 8.73 6.31 -32.50
C PHE A 20 9.85 5.68 -33.32
N VAL A 21 10.49 4.66 -32.77
CA VAL A 21 11.51 3.85 -33.44
C VAL A 21 10.94 2.45 -33.68
N HIS A 22 11.00 1.98 -34.92
CA HIS A 22 10.54 0.64 -35.33
C HIS A 22 11.73 -0.26 -35.59
N THR A 23 11.65 -1.50 -35.12
CA THR A 23 12.55 -2.56 -35.58
C THR A 23 11.73 -3.73 -36.12
N CYS A 24 12.30 -4.45 -37.07
CA CYS A 24 11.69 -5.62 -37.69
C CYS A 24 12.73 -6.74 -37.64
N GLU A 25 12.40 -7.82 -36.95
CA GLU A 25 13.27 -8.97 -36.76
C GLU A 25 12.53 -10.25 -37.15
N GLY A 26 13.26 -11.30 -37.55
CA GLY A 26 12.66 -12.60 -37.89
C GLY A 26 12.58 -12.92 -39.39
N PRO A 27 12.10 -14.13 -39.73
CA PRO A 27 12.09 -14.64 -41.11
C PRO A 27 11.20 -13.82 -42.04
N VAL A 28 11.50 -13.78 -43.33
CA VAL A 28 10.71 -13.06 -44.36
C VAL A 28 9.24 -13.51 -44.41
N HIS A 29 8.96 -14.76 -44.00
CA HIS A 29 7.62 -15.33 -43.93
C HIS A 29 6.95 -15.19 -42.55
N SER A 30 7.66 -14.68 -41.54
CA SER A 30 7.14 -14.45 -40.18
C SER A 30 7.87 -13.26 -39.52
N PRO A 31 7.68 -12.03 -40.03
CA PRO A 31 8.33 -10.86 -39.48
C PRO A 31 7.70 -10.46 -38.14
N VAL A 32 8.55 -10.18 -37.16
CA VAL A 32 8.21 -9.69 -35.84
C VAL A 32 8.56 -8.21 -35.79
N PHE A 33 7.56 -7.36 -35.59
CA PHE A 33 7.76 -5.93 -35.43
C PHE A 33 7.85 -5.59 -33.96
N THR A 34 8.71 -4.64 -33.61
CA THR A 34 8.70 -3.98 -32.31
C THR A 34 8.72 -2.47 -32.50
N ALA A 35 8.15 -1.74 -31.55
CA ALA A 35 8.16 -0.29 -31.54
C ALA A 35 8.54 0.23 -30.15
N THR A 36 9.39 1.24 -30.12
CA THR A 36 9.76 1.99 -28.93
C THR A 36 9.32 3.43 -29.10
N VAL A 37 8.63 3.99 -28.10
CA VAL A 37 8.32 5.42 -28.06
C VAL A 37 9.16 6.11 -27.00
N THR A 38 9.78 7.23 -27.34
CA THR A 38 10.56 8.06 -26.42
C THR A 38 9.79 9.33 -26.07
N LEU A 39 9.60 9.58 -24.78
CA LEU A 39 8.92 10.76 -24.23
C LEU A 39 9.70 11.25 -23.01
N ASN A 40 10.08 12.54 -22.99
CA ASN A 40 10.81 13.16 -21.88
C ASN A 40 12.02 12.31 -21.42
N GLU A 41 12.84 11.88 -22.38
CA GLU A 41 14.03 11.02 -22.18
C GLU A 41 13.75 9.59 -21.67
N LYS A 42 12.48 9.23 -21.46
CA LYS A 42 12.07 7.87 -21.07
C LYS A 42 11.61 7.08 -22.28
N LYS A 43 12.13 5.85 -22.42
CA LYS A 43 11.81 4.92 -23.51
C LYS A 43 10.75 3.91 -23.04
N PHE A 44 9.74 3.68 -23.87
CA PHE A 44 8.66 2.73 -23.61
C PHE A 44 8.58 1.72 -24.75
N CYS A 45 8.78 0.44 -24.42
CA CYS A 45 8.80 -0.65 -25.40
C CYS A 45 7.46 -1.39 -25.41
N ALA A 46 6.96 -1.70 -26.60
CA ALA A 46 5.78 -2.55 -26.80
C ALA A 46 6.13 -4.05 -26.70
N GLY A 47 6.50 -4.53 -25.51
CA GLY A 47 6.54 -5.96 -25.16
C GLY A 47 7.06 -6.95 -26.22
N GLU A 48 6.55 -8.18 -26.20
CA GLU A 48 6.81 -9.21 -27.21
C GLU A 48 6.34 -8.72 -28.59
N GLY A 49 7.21 -8.82 -29.59
CA GLY A 49 6.94 -8.25 -30.90
C GLY A 49 5.74 -8.90 -31.59
N THR A 50 5.01 -8.10 -32.37
CA THR A 50 3.77 -8.53 -33.03
C THR A 50 3.94 -8.54 -34.55
N PRO A 51 3.17 -9.33 -35.32
CA PRO A 51 3.25 -9.35 -36.78
C PRO A 51 2.66 -8.09 -37.45
N SER A 52 2.17 -7.11 -36.67
CA SER A 52 1.48 -5.92 -37.19
C SER A 52 2.16 -4.62 -36.76
N LYS A 53 2.72 -3.89 -37.74
CA LYS A 53 3.33 -2.56 -37.53
C LYS A 53 2.36 -1.54 -36.91
N LYS A 54 1.06 -1.65 -37.17
CA LYS A 54 0.05 -0.76 -36.58
C LYS A 54 -0.24 -1.07 -35.11
N GLU A 55 -0.07 -2.32 -34.72
CA GLU A 55 -0.38 -2.81 -33.38
C GLU A 55 0.73 -2.48 -32.39
N VAL A 56 1.99 -2.66 -32.79
CA VAL A 56 3.16 -2.26 -31.98
C VAL A 56 3.17 -0.77 -31.66
N ASP A 57 2.79 0.09 -32.60
CA ASP A 57 2.67 1.54 -32.40
C ASP A 57 1.63 1.88 -31.33
N ASN A 58 0.51 1.17 -31.37
CA ASN A 58 -0.61 1.39 -30.47
C ASN A 58 -0.30 0.86 -29.07
N LEU A 59 0.44 -0.25 -28.96
CA LEU A 59 0.94 -0.81 -27.70
C LEU A 59 2.00 0.08 -27.06
N ALA A 60 2.97 0.58 -27.84
CA ALA A 60 3.99 1.51 -27.35
C ALA A 60 3.36 2.80 -26.84
N ALA A 61 2.40 3.36 -27.60
CA ALA A 61 1.65 4.55 -27.17
C ALA A 61 0.82 4.29 -25.91
N ARG A 62 0.22 3.10 -25.76
CA ARG A 62 -0.52 2.72 -24.56
C ARG A 62 0.39 2.60 -23.34
N ALA A 63 1.55 1.98 -23.46
CA ALA A 63 2.53 1.87 -22.37
C ALA A 63 3.01 3.25 -21.89
N ALA A 64 3.26 4.16 -22.83
CA ALA A 64 3.58 5.55 -22.53
C ALA A 64 2.43 6.27 -21.80
N LEU A 65 1.19 6.14 -22.28
CA LEU A 65 0.01 6.74 -21.66
C LEU A 65 -0.25 6.20 -20.25
N LEU A 66 -0.06 4.90 -20.01
CA LEU A 66 -0.17 4.30 -18.69
C LEU A 66 0.89 4.83 -17.72
N SER A 67 2.15 4.95 -18.17
CA SER A 67 3.19 5.58 -17.32
C SER A 67 2.93 7.06 -17.06
N LEU A 68 2.30 7.77 -18.01
CA LEU A 68 1.85 9.14 -17.82
C LEU A 68 0.68 9.21 -16.82
N ALA A 69 -0.23 8.24 -16.87
CA ALA A 69 -1.35 8.12 -15.92
C ALA A 69 -0.88 7.77 -14.50
N ASP A 70 0.15 6.93 -14.35
CA ASP A 70 0.79 6.68 -13.06
C ASP A 70 1.52 7.92 -12.52
N SER A 71 2.12 8.72 -13.41
CA SER A 71 2.64 10.06 -13.05
C SER A 71 1.53 11.11 -12.85
N SER A 72 0.28 10.76 -13.18
CA SER A 72 -0.91 11.57 -12.90
C SER A 72 -1.56 11.23 -11.56
N LYS A 73 -0.90 10.41 -10.72
CA LYS A 73 -0.93 10.71 -9.28
C LYS A 73 -0.47 12.16 -9.18
N PRO A 74 -1.34 13.09 -8.74
CA PRO A 74 -0.93 14.48 -8.67
C PRO A 74 0.30 14.53 -7.78
N PHE A 75 1.42 14.95 -8.37
CA PHE A 75 2.53 15.53 -7.64
C PHE A 75 2.02 16.84 -7.04
N GLU A 76 1.08 16.77 -6.10
CA GLU A 76 0.62 17.85 -5.23
C GLU A 76 -0.17 17.23 -4.07
N SER A 77 0.56 16.90 -3.00
CA SER A 77 0.07 16.91 -1.62
C SER A 77 1.31 16.85 -0.72
N LYS A 78 2.04 17.97 -0.62
CA LYS A 78 3.08 18.17 0.40
C LYS A 78 2.51 18.12 1.84
N THR A 79 1.21 17.86 1.96
CA THR A 79 0.41 17.59 3.16
C THR A 79 0.38 16.12 3.58
N ASP A 80 0.89 15.21 2.75
CA ASP A 80 0.86 13.77 3.07
C ASP A 80 1.81 13.42 4.21
N PHE A 81 3.02 13.96 4.28
CA PHE A 81 3.98 13.61 5.33
C PHE A 81 3.49 13.96 6.73
N LYS A 82 2.84 15.12 6.88
CA LYS A 82 2.23 15.55 8.16
C LYS A 82 1.15 14.56 8.61
N THR A 83 0.33 14.12 7.67
CA THR A 83 -0.75 13.15 7.90
C THR A 83 -0.19 11.76 8.19
N GLN A 84 0.79 11.30 7.42
CA GLN A 84 1.47 10.02 7.60
C GLN A 84 2.15 9.93 8.97
N LEU A 85 2.85 10.98 9.40
CA LEU A 85 3.48 11.04 10.71
C LEU A 85 2.44 11.06 11.86
N SER A 86 1.30 11.72 11.65
CA SER A 86 0.18 11.67 12.60
C SER A 86 -0.40 10.25 12.73
N VAL A 87 -0.64 9.58 11.60
CA VAL A 87 -1.10 8.19 11.55
C VAL A 87 -0.09 7.25 12.21
N TYR A 88 1.21 7.48 11.99
CA TYR A 88 2.28 6.73 12.65
C TYR A 88 2.18 6.84 14.18
N ALA A 89 2.08 8.06 14.72
CA ALA A 89 1.93 8.29 16.15
C ALA A 89 0.67 7.63 16.72
N GLN A 90 -0.45 7.76 16.02
CA GLN A 90 -1.73 7.16 16.41
C GLN A 90 -1.65 5.63 16.45
N LYS A 91 -1.06 5.00 15.43
CA LYS A 91 -0.91 3.53 15.36
C LYS A 91 -0.06 2.97 16.49
N LEU A 92 0.90 3.74 16.99
CA LEU A 92 1.73 3.36 18.13
C LEU A 92 1.14 3.75 19.50
N GLY A 93 -0.05 4.35 19.53
CA GLY A 93 -0.66 4.86 20.76
C GLY A 93 0.15 5.97 21.42
N LYS A 94 0.92 6.74 20.63
CA LYS A 94 1.79 7.82 21.10
C LYS A 94 1.06 9.16 21.08
N VAL A 95 1.63 10.13 21.80
CA VAL A 95 1.19 11.52 21.77
C VAL A 95 1.35 12.05 20.33
N PRO A 96 0.39 12.84 19.81
CA PRO A 96 0.50 13.40 18.46
C PRO A 96 1.78 14.25 18.29
N PRO A 97 2.35 14.27 17.07
CA PRO A 97 3.57 15.01 16.79
C PRO A 97 3.39 16.51 17.03
N LEU A 98 4.35 17.13 17.72
CA LEU A 98 4.33 18.54 18.07
C LEU A 98 5.25 19.33 17.15
N TYR A 99 4.70 20.32 16.44
CA TYR A 99 5.46 21.17 15.51
C TYR A 99 5.87 22.48 16.18
N LYS A 100 7.13 22.87 15.96
CA LYS A 100 7.69 24.14 16.39
C LYS A 100 8.17 24.89 15.15
N LEU A 101 7.66 26.11 14.97
CA LEU A 101 8.02 26.99 13.88
C LEU A 101 9.18 27.91 14.30
N ILE A 102 10.15 28.05 13.41
CA ILE A 102 11.25 29.00 13.51
C ILE A 102 11.17 29.92 12.29
N GLN A 103 10.97 31.21 12.52
CA GLN A 103 10.95 32.22 11.45
C GLN A 103 12.17 33.12 11.58
N GLU A 104 12.89 33.29 10.48
CA GLU A 104 14.13 34.05 10.40
C GLU A 104 14.09 35.04 9.23
N GLY A 105 15.02 36.00 9.24
CA GLY A 105 15.21 36.96 8.15
C GLY A 105 14.40 38.26 8.29
N PRO A 106 14.59 39.20 7.33
CA PRO A 106 13.96 40.51 7.37
C PRO A 106 12.43 40.43 7.26
N ALA A 107 11.73 41.44 7.80
CA ALA A 107 10.26 41.51 7.73
C ALA A 107 9.70 41.45 6.30
N HIS A 108 10.47 41.92 5.30
CA HIS A 108 10.08 41.91 3.89
C HIS A 108 10.51 40.63 3.14
N ALA A 109 11.26 39.72 3.79
CA ALA A 109 11.76 38.48 3.19
C ALA A 109 11.90 37.36 4.24
N PRO A 110 10.79 36.94 4.88
CA PRO A 110 10.85 35.93 5.91
C PRO A 110 11.25 34.56 5.34
N ARG A 111 11.97 33.81 6.16
CA ARG A 111 12.39 32.44 5.95
C ARG A 111 11.86 31.58 7.07
N PHE A 112 11.47 30.36 6.75
CA PHE A 112 10.82 29.46 7.69
C PHE A 112 11.61 28.17 7.80
N ASN A 113 11.74 27.69 9.02
CA ASN A 113 12.18 26.36 9.39
C ASN A 113 11.15 25.76 10.36
N ALA A 114 11.08 24.44 10.44
CA ALA A 114 10.20 23.76 11.37
C ALA A 114 10.92 22.55 11.99
N GLU A 115 10.58 22.30 13.24
CA GLU A 115 10.98 21.11 13.99
C GLU A 115 9.72 20.34 14.36
N VAL A 116 9.76 19.01 14.31
CA VAL A 116 8.68 18.14 14.77
C VAL A 116 9.20 17.23 15.86
N THR A 117 8.48 17.15 16.98
CA THR A 117 8.81 16.29 18.11
C THR A 117 7.82 15.15 18.21
N ILE A 118 8.32 13.92 18.21
CA ILE A 118 7.56 12.68 18.37
C ILE A 118 8.31 11.74 19.29
N ASP A 119 7.64 11.22 20.31
CA ASP A 119 8.23 10.33 21.34
C ASP A 119 9.49 10.91 22.04
N GLY A 120 9.51 12.24 22.24
CA GLY A 120 10.64 12.95 22.84
C GLY A 120 11.84 13.16 21.91
N GLN A 121 11.77 12.72 20.65
CA GLN A 121 12.78 12.97 19.63
C GLN A 121 12.35 14.11 18.72
N THR A 122 13.26 15.05 18.45
CA THR A 122 13.00 16.22 17.61
C THR A 122 13.72 16.08 16.28
N PHE A 123 12.97 16.28 15.19
CA PHE A 123 13.43 16.15 13.81
C PHE A 123 13.18 17.45 13.07
N GLY A 124 14.10 17.82 12.18
CA GLY A 124 14.00 19.04 11.39
C GLY A 124 15.17 19.18 10.42
N ARG A 125 15.14 20.23 9.60
CA ARG A 125 16.27 20.58 8.71
C ARG A 125 16.75 21.99 9.02
N PRO A 126 17.53 22.20 10.10
CA PRO A 126 18.01 23.53 10.48
C PRO A 126 18.86 24.21 9.42
N GLU A 127 19.48 23.43 8.53
CA GLU A 127 20.34 23.93 7.45
C GLU A 127 19.55 24.44 6.23
N LEU A 128 18.24 24.14 6.13
CA LEU A 128 17.41 24.51 4.99
C LEU A 128 16.28 25.45 5.40
N LEU A 129 16.21 26.59 4.70
CA LEU A 129 15.24 27.64 4.94
C LEU A 129 14.24 27.73 3.78
N TYR A 130 12.95 27.74 4.11
CA TYR A 130 11.84 27.73 3.16
C TYR A 130 11.15 29.09 3.08
N TYR A 131 10.50 29.38 1.94
CA TYR A 131 9.66 30.58 1.79
C TYR A 131 8.22 30.37 2.28
N LYS A 132 7.79 29.12 2.45
CA LYS A 132 6.44 28.76 2.89
C LYS A 132 6.53 27.92 4.16
N LEU A 133 5.71 28.26 5.16
CA LEU A 133 5.60 27.50 6.41
C LEU A 133 5.30 26.01 6.17
N LYS A 134 4.31 25.72 5.31
CA LYS A 134 3.88 24.35 5.01
C LYS A 134 5.03 23.50 4.45
N ASP A 135 5.94 24.11 3.70
CA ASP A 135 7.10 23.41 3.15
C ASP A 135 8.11 23.03 4.24
N ALA A 136 8.33 23.92 5.21
CA ALA A 136 9.19 23.66 6.35
C ALA A 136 8.62 22.55 7.24
N GLU A 137 7.32 22.61 7.55
CA GLU A 137 6.64 21.56 8.34
C GLU A 137 6.68 20.20 7.65
N ALA A 138 6.44 20.17 6.34
CA ALA A 138 6.47 18.93 5.56
C ALA A 138 7.88 18.32 5.54
N ALA A 139 8.91 19.14 5.37
CA ALA A 139 10.30 18.67 5.38
C ALA A 139 10.71 18.11 6.74
N ALA A 140 10.25 18.71 7.85
CA ALA A 140 10.45 18.17 9.19
C ALA A 140 9.75 16.80 9.36
N ALA A 141 8.51 16.68 8.86
CA ALA A 141 7.76 15.43 8.91
C ALA A 141 8.36 14.31 8.04
N GLU A 142 8.90 14.66 6.87
CA GLU A 142 9.61 13.74 5.97
C GLU A 142 10.86 13.17 6.66
N VAL A 143 11.70 14.03 7.24
CA VAL A 143 12.90 13.58 7.99
C VAL A 143 12.53 12.69 9.17
N ALA A 144 11.44 13.01 9.89
CA ALA A 144 10.96 12.15 10.96
C ALA A 144 10.56 10.77 10.42
N LEU A 145 9.78 10.70 9.34
CA LEU A 145 9.35 9.42 8.76
C LEU A 145 10.52 8.56 8.24
N ASP A 146 11.55 9.19 7.68
CA ASP A 146 12.74 8.49 7.18
C ASP A 146 13.61 7.91 8.30
N LEU A 147 13.67 8.59 9.46
CA LEU A 147 14.51 8.20 10.60
C LEU A 147 13.78 7.32 11.63
N LEU A 148 12.45 7.38 11.66
CA LEU A 148 11.65 6.59 12.58
C LEU A 148 11.67 5.10 12.22
N PRO A 149 11.67 4.21 13.21
CA PRO A 149 11.62 2.77 12.94
C PRO A 149 10.27 2.41 12.29
N PRO A 150 10.25 1.39 11.40
CA PRO A 150 9.00 0.90 10.85
C PRO A 150 8.07 0.47 11.97
N ILE A 151 6.78 0.76 11.81
CA ILE A 151 5.76 0.33 12.77
C ILE A 151 5.86 -1.20 12.84
N PRO A 152 6.17 -1.80 14.01
CA PRO A 152 6.14 -3.25 14.15
C PRO A 152 4.73 -3.71 13.76
N PRO A 153 4.55 -4.90 13.16
CA PRO A 153 3.23 -5.41 12.78
C PRO A 153 2.34 -5.50 14.03
N GLN A 154 1.65 -4.40 14.32
CA GLN A 154 0.69 -4.29 15.39
C GLN A 154 -0.60 -4.85 14.84
N GLU A 155 -1.09 -5.88 15.54
CA GLU A 155 -2.36 -6.56 15.31
C GLU A 155 -3.40 -5.54 14.84
N SER A 156 -3.78 -5.63 13.56
CA SER A 156 -4.87 -4.83 12.98
C SER A 156 -6.04 -4.79 13.94
N THR A 157 -6.37 -3.58 14.42
CA THR A 157 -7.62 -3.28 15.11
C THR A 157 -8.75 -3.53 14.12
N ILE A 158 -9.19 -4.78 14.05
CA ILE A 158 -10.46 -5.13 13.41
C ILE A 158 -11.58 -4.46 14.23
N PRO A 159 -12.63 -3.93 13.55
CA PRO A 159 -13.69 -3.17 14.20
C PRO A 159 -14.37 -3.97 15.31
N SER A 160 -15.12 -3.25 16.16
CA SER A 160 -15.85 -3.68 17.36
C SER A 160 -16.72 -4.96 17.28
N LEU A 161 -16.77 -5.68 16.15
CA LEU A 161 -17.27 -7.04 16.06
C LEU A 161 -16.14 -8.04 16.36
N SER A 162 -16.30 -8.79 17.44
CA SER A 162 -15.41 -9.88 17.84
C SER A 162 -15.15 -10.84 16.67
N TYR A 163 -13.89 -11.22 16.42
CA TYR A 163 -13.47 -12.24 15.42
C TYR A 163 -14.31 -13.52 15.46
N LYS A 164 -14.85 -13.86 16.63
CA LYS A 164 -15.77 -14.99 16.81
C LYS A 164 -17.04 -14.88 15.97
N ASN A 165 -17.59 -13.68 15.85
CA ASN A 165 -18.82 -13.43 15.09
C ASN A 165 -18.55 -13.60 13.60
N PHE A 166 -17.41 -13.09 13.10
CA PHE A 166 -17.03 -13.25 11.70
C PHE A 166 -16.89 -14.71 11.30
N ILE A 167 -16.15 -15.51 12.08
CA ILE A 167 -15.99 -16.93 11.74
C ILE A 167 -17.31 -17.72 11.89
N GLN A 168 -18.23 -17.25 12.75
CA GLN A 168 -19.56 -17.84 12.89
C GLN A 168 -20.45 -17.52 11.68
N GLU A 169 -20.43 -16.27 11.21
CA GLU A 169 -21.16 -15.83 10.02
C GLU A 169 -20.66 -16.57 8.77
N ILE A 170 -19.33 -16.69 8.61
CA ILE A 170 -18.74 -17.48 7.51
C ILE A 170 -19.17 -18.94 7.61
N ALA A 171 -19.10 -19.55 8.81
CA ALA A 171 -19.54 -20.94 8.99
C ALA A 171 -21.00 -21.14 8.58
N GLN A 172 -21.89 -20.22 8.96
CA GLN A 172 -23.31 -20.27 8.61
C GLN A 172 -23.55 -20.06 7.11
N LYS A 173 -22.86 -19.09 6.49
CA LYS A 173 -22.99 -18.78 5.06
C LYS A 173 -22.54 -19.96 4.18
N GLU A 174 -21.43 -20.58 4.55
CA GLU A 174 -20.81 -21.68 3.81
C GLU A 174 -21.39 -23.06 4.17
N GLY A 175 -22.38 -23.13 5.07
CA GLY A 175 -22.99 -24.38 5.51
C GLY A 175 -22.05 -25.31 6.30
N ILE A 176 -21.02 -24.75 6.93
CA ILE A 176 -20.05 -25.49 7.74
C ILE A 176 -20.56 -25.60 9.17
N LEU A 177 -20.11 -26.64 9.90
CA LEU A 177 -20.31 -26.75 11.33
C LEU A 177 -19.79 -25.52 12.08
N LEU A 178 -20.52 -25.12 13.13
CA LEU A 178 -20.17 -23.97 13.95
C LEU A 178 -18.79 -24.16 14.62
N PRO A 179 -18.00 -23.07 14.78
CA PRO A 179 -16.68 -23.14 15.38
C PRO A 179 -16.70 -23.66 16.83
N VAL A 180 -15.82 -24.61 17.15
CA VAL A 180 -15.69 -25.16 18.52
C VAL A 180 -14.41 -24.62 19.16
N TYR A 181 -14.54 -23.99 20.33
CA TYR A 181 -13.40 -23.45 21.08
C TYR A 181 -12.98 -24.39 22.21
N ASN A 182 -11.67 -24.55 22.38
CA ASN A 182 -11.07 -25.21 23.54
C ASN A 182 -10.05 -24.29 24.20
N THR A 183 -10.23 -23.99 25.48
CA THR A 183 -9.35 -23.06 26.23
C THR A 183 -8.74 -23.79 27.41
N VAL A 184 -7.42 -23.90 27.41
CA VAL A 184 -6.64 -24.60 28.45
C VAL A 184 -5.71 -23.62 29.17
N PRO A 185 -5.52 -23.75 30.49
CA PRO A 185 -4.47 -23.01 31.19
C PRO A 185 -3.10 -23.49 30.71
N THR A 186 -2.12 -22.59 30.65
CA THR A 186 -0.74 -22.97 30.31
C THR A 186 -0.03 -23.56 31.53
N ASN A 187 0.61 -24.71 31.34
CA ASN A 187 1.14 -25.52 32.43
C ASN A 187 2.48 -24.93 32.91
N LYS A 188 2.44 -24.08 33.93
CA LYS A 188 3.59 -23.70 34.76
C LYS A 188 3.06 -23.32 36.14
N GLU A 189 3.80 -23.67 37.20
CA GLU A 189 3.43 -23.49 38.62
C GLU A 189 2.93 -22.08 39.01
N TYR A 190 3.15 -21.07 38.15
CA TYR A 190 2.73 -19.68 38.37
C TYR A 190 2.12 -19.00 37.12
N SER A 191 1.73 -19.77 36.08
CA SER A 191 1.22 -19.15 34.85
C SER A 191 -0.26 -18.78 34.99
N THR A 192 -0.58 -17.48 34.86
CA THR A 192 -1.95 -16.97 34.72
C THR A 192 -2.41 -16.92 33.26
N ALA A 193 -1.62 -17.47 32.34
CA ALA A 193 -1.92 -17.42 30.92
C ALA A 193 -2.79 -18.62 30.48
N TYR A 194 -3.76 -18.32 29.63
CA TYR A 194 -4.65 -19.24 28.94
C TYR A 194 -4.23 -19.34 27.49
N LYS A 195 -4.28 -20.55 26.93
CA LYS A 195 -4.13 -20.82 25.52
C LYS A 195 -5.45 -21.34 24.99
N SER A 196 -5.84 -20.88 23.80
CA SER A 196 -7.11 -21.29 23.19
C SER A 196 -6.88 -21.79 21.78
N SER A 197 -7.69 -22.74 21.36
CA SER A 197 -7.77 -23.22 19.98
C SER A 197 -9.21 -23.21 19.49
N VAL A 198 -9.41 -23.04 18.19
CA VAL A 198 -10.71 -23.08 17.52
C VAL A 198 -10.68 -24.08 16.38
N GLN A 199 -11.70 -24.94 16.31
CA GLN A 199 -11.85 -25.92 15.24
C GLN A 199 -12.89 -25.46 14.22
N ILE A 200 -12.51 -25.39 12.94
CA ILE A 200 -13.38 -25.00 11.80
C ILE A 200 -13.04 -25.89 10.60
N LYS A 201 -14.04 -26.44 9.87
CA LYS A 201 -13.82 -27.36 8.72
C LYS A 201 -12.85 -28.52 9.02
N CYS A 202 -12.87 -29.06 10.24
CA CYS A 202 -11.91 -30.08 10.74
C CYS A 202 -10.46 -29.61 10.92
N GLU A 203 -10.16 -28.33 10.71
CA GLU A 203 -8.86 -27.73 11.00
C GLU A 203 -8.88 -27.08 12.38
N ILE A 204 -7.75 -27.12 13.08
CA ILE A 204 -7.60 -26.55 14.43
C ILE A 204 -6.60 -25.41 14.36
N PHE A 205 -7.04 -24.21 14.74
CA PHE A 205 -6.21 -23.02 14.81
C PHE A 205 -5.92 -22.67 16.26
N GLU A 206 -4.65 -22.47 16.58
CA GLU A 206 -4.21 -22.23 17.95
C GLU A 206 -3.70 -20.80 18.11
N GLY A 207 -4.28 -20.08 19.07
CA GLY A 207 -3.92 -18.69 19.37
C GLY A 207 -2.74 -18.56 20.35
N GLU A 208 -2.05 -17.43 20.27
CA GLU A 208 -1.02 -17.08 21.26
C GLU A 208 -1.62 -17.00 22.69
N PRO A 209 -0.90 -17.48 23.73
CA PRO A 209 -1.37 -17.42 25.10
C PRO A 209 -1.59 -15.98 25.60
N ARG A 210 -2.64 -15.77 26.38
CA ARG A 210 -2.95 -14.46 27.01
C ARG A 210 -3.41 -14.65 28.45
N THR A 211 -3.33 -13.59 29.26
CA THR A 211 -3.73 -13.61 30.69
C THR A 211 -5.23 -13.74 30.93
N SER A 212 -6.06 -13.61 29.88
CA SER A 212 -7.52 -13.78 29.96
C SER A 212 -8.01 -14.79 28.92
N LYS A 213 -8.94 -15.66 29.33
CA LYS A 213 -9.62 -16.62 28.44
C LYS A 213 -10.23 -15.93 27.21
N LYS A 214 -10.86 -14.76 27.42
CA LYS A 214 -11.49 -13.99 26.33
C LYS A 214 -10.46 -13.54 25.29
N GLN A 215 -9.28 -13.11 25.72
CA GLN A 215 -8.20 -12.69 24.82
C GLN A 215 -7.54 -13.88 24.14
N ALA A 216 -7.35 -15.00 24.84
CA ALA A 216 -6.82 -16.23 24.27
C ALA A 216 -7.74 -16.76 23.14
N GLU A 217 -9.05 -16.77 23.38
CA GLU A 217 -10.05 -17.18 22.39
C GLU A 217 -10.11 -16.19 21.21
N MET A 218 -9.95 -14.89 21.47
CA MET A 218 -9.89 -13.87 20.41
C MET A 218 -8.67 -14.08 19.50
N ASN A 219 -7.51 -14.44 20.07
CA ASN A 219 -6.31 -14.76 19.29
C ASN A 219 -6.50 -15.99 18.40
N ALA A 220 -7.11 -17.05 18.93
CA ALA A 220 -7.42 -18.25 18.14
C ALA A 220 -8.40 -17.94 16.99
N ALA A 221 -9.47 -17.18 17.29
CA ALA A 221 -10.46 -16.75 16.30
C ALA A 221 -9.85 -15.89 15.19
N LYS A 222 -8.88 -15.03 15.53
CA LYS A 222 -8.18 -14.18 14.57
C LYS A 222 -7.39 -14.99 13.54
N ILE A 223 -6.63 -15.99 13.99
CA ILE A 223 -5.85 -16.86 13.09
C ILE A 223 -6.79 -17.61 12.14
N ALA A 224 -7.86 -18.18 12.69
CA ALA A 224 -8.85 -18.89 11.89
C ALA A 224 -9.54 -17.99 10.85
N TYR A 225 -9.90 -16.75 11.23
CA TYR A 225 -10.48 -15.78 10.31
C TYR A 225 -9.56 -15.47 9.13
N HIS A 226 -8.27 -15.18 9.39
CA HIS A 226 -7.32 -14.91 8.31
C HIS A 226 -7.15 -16.11 7.38
N HIS A 227 -7.17 -17.33 7.92
CA HIS A 227 -7.11 -18.54 7.09
C HIS A 227 -8.34 -18.67 6.18
N LEU A 228 -9.54 -18.49 6.73
CA LEU A 228 -10.78 -18.53 5.95
C LEU A 228 -10.84 -17.43 4.88
N ALA A 229 -10.39 -16.21 5.21
CA ALA A 229 -10.35 -15.09 4.28
C ALA A 229 -9.35 -15.29 3.12
N LEU A 230 -8.25 -16.03 3.35
CA LEU A 230 -7.32 -16.39 2.29
C LEU A 230 -7.90 -17.46 1.36
N LEU A 231 -8.67 -18.42 1.90
CA LEU A 231 -9.33 -19.46 1.11
C LEU A 231 -10.42 -18.92 0.17
N GLU A 232 -11.04 -17.78 0.48
CA GLU A 232 -12.01 -17.12 -0.42
C GLU A 232 -11.36 -16.56 -1.70
N LEU A 233 -10.05 -16.35 -1.74
CA LEU A 233 -9.35 -15.80 -2.92
C LEU A 233 -8.98 -16.87 -3.96
N ASP A 234 -8.95 -18.14 -3.58
CA ASP A 234 -8.53 -19.26 -4.44
C ASP A 234 -9.72 -20.03 -5.05
N GLY A 235 -10.97 -19.60 -4.79
CA GLY A 235 -12.19 -20.39 -5.03
C GLY A 235 -13.05 -20.07 -6.26
N ASP A 236 -12.66 -19.17 -7.17
CA ASP A 236 -13.54 -18.74 -8.29
C ASP A 236 -13.40 -19.56 -9.59
N ASP A 237 -12.61 -20.64 -9.62
CA ASP A 237 -12.42 -21.46 -10.84
C ASP A 237 -12.65 -22.96 -10.58
N ASN A 238 -13.87 -23.37 -10.19
CA ASN A 238 -14.44 -24.66 -10.61
C ASN A 238 -15.87 -24.87 -10.10
N GLU A 239 -16.84 -24.77 -11.00
CA GLU A 239 -17.88 -25.78 -11.26
C GLU A 239 -18.99 -25.17 -12.13
N ARG A 240 -18.92 -25.40 -13.45
CA ARG A 240 -20.13 -25.50 -14.29
C ARG A 240 -20.45 -26.98 -14.44
N PRO A 241 -21.63 -27.45 -14.02
CA PRO A 241 -22.06 -28.80 -14.34
C PRO A 241 -22.54 -28.81 -15.80
N ASP A 242 -21.86 -29.55 -16.66
CA ASP A 242 -22.40 -29.96 -17.96
C ASP A 242 -23.45 -31.06 -17.72
N HIS A 243 -24.72 -30.70 -17.96
CA HIS A 243 -25.81 -31.63 -18.25
C HIS A 243 -26.44 -31.25 -19.58
#